data_AF-A0A1F9GVD6-F1
#
_entry.id   AF-A0A1F9GVD6-F1
#
_cell.length_a   1.000
_cell.length_b   1.000
_cell.length_c   1.000
_cell.angle_alpha   90.00
_cell.angle_beta   90.00
_cell.angle_gamma   90.00
#
_symmetry.space_group_name_H-M   'P 1'
#
loop_
_entity.id
_entity.type
_entity.pdbx_description
1 polymer ?
#
loop_
_entity_poly.entity_id
_entity_poly.type
_entity_poly.pdbx_seq_one_letter_code
_entity_poly.pdbx_strand_id
1 'polypeptide(L)'
;ARFSIPELAEQLRDYVESILKETGKKRIDFIAHSLGGIISRYYIQFLGGKEKVKNLITLGTPHRGTTLSFLGLHESMRSLRPTGRFMNKLNSEKLPPNVHYTSIWSPFDFMILPPENAILSPSQAINPTTVMNIETPIVSHGGFLVSKNTFKTIMNVLQS
;
A
#
# COMPACT_ATOMS: atom_id res chain seq x y z
N ALA A 1 -14.55 -9.33 -3.57
CA ALA A 1 -15.21 -8.23 -2.83
C ALA A 1 -15.97 -7.38 -3.84
N ARG A 2 -17.29 -7.46 -4.00
CA ARG A 2 -18.07 -6.91 -5.14
C ARG A 2 -17.73 -5.48 -5.66
N PHE A 3 -16.97 -4.69 -4.90
CA PHE A 3 -16.49 -3.35 -5.19
C PHE A 3 -15.10 -3.31 -5.87
N SER A 4 -14.94 -2.34 -6.76
CA SER A 4 -13.68 -1.95 -7.38
C SER A 4 -12.73 -1.28 -6.37
N ILE A 5 -11.44 -1.21 -6.71
CA ILE A 5 -10.45 -0.52 -5.86
C ILE A 5 -10.77 0.98 -5.67
N PRO A 6 -11.19 1.74 -6.70
CA PRO A 6 -11.63 3.13 -6.52
C PRO A 6 -12.79 3.28 -5.53
N GLU A 7 -13.82 2.45 -5.61
CA GLU A 7 -14.96 2.50 -4.66
C GLU A 7 -14.52 2.21 -3.22
N LEU A 8 -13.63 1.23 -3.03
CA LEU A 8 -13.04 0.96 -1.72
C LEU A 8 -12.19 2.12 -1.21
N ALA A 9 -11.51 2.85 -2.11
CA ALA A 9 -10.71 4.03 -1.75
C ALA A 9 -11.59 5.24 -1.41
N GLU A 10 -12.78 5.36 -1.99
CA GLU A 10 -13.78 6.37 -1.60
C GLU A 10 -14.35 6.07 -0.21
N GLN A 11 -14.68 4.81 0.08
CA GLN A 11 -15.08 4.40 1.43
C GLN A 11 -13.96 4.68 2.45
N LEU A 12 -12.70 4.39 2.08
CA LEU A 12 -11.54 4.72 2.91
C LEU A 12 -11.44 6.23 3.14
N ARG A 13 -11.60 7.07 2.11
CA ARG A 13 -11.60 8.54 2.26
C ARG A 13 -12.62 8.98 3.30
N ASP A 14 -13.87 8.55 3.15
CA ASP A 14 -14.96 8.98 4.03
C ASP A 14 -14.71 8.54 5.48
N TYR A 15 -14.14 7.35 5.67
CA TYR A 15 -13.71 6.87 6.98
C TYR A 15 -12.57 7.73 7.57
N VAL A 16 -11.57 8.10 6.77
CA VAL A 16 -10.49 8.99 7.22
C VAL A 16 -11.02 10.37 7.64
N GLU A 17 -11.94 10.96 6.88
CA GLU A 17 -12.56 12.23 7.26
C GLU A 17 -13.23 12.14 8.63
N SER A 18 -13.94 11.04 8.88
CA SER A 18 -14.63 10.81 10.15
C SER A 18 -13.64 10.73 11.32
N ILE A 19 -12.53 9.99 11.17
CA ILE A 19 -11.49 9.86 12.19
C ILE A 19 -10.81 11.20 12.45
N LEU A 20 -10.45 11.95 11.40
CA LEU A 20 -9.77 13.24 11.57
C LEU A 20 -10.68 14.24 12.29
N LYS A 21 -11.97 14.24 11.97
CA LYS A 21 -12.97 15.06 12.65
C LYS A 21 -13.14 14.67 14.12
N GLU A 22 -13.23 13.38 14.42
CA GLU A 22 -13.43 12.87 15.78
C GLU A 22 -12.20 13.11 16.68
N THR A 23 -11.01 12.86 16.14
CA THR A 23 -9.75 12.96 16.91
C THR A 23 -9.17 14.37 16.94
N GLY A 24 -9.64 15.28 16.08
CA GLY A 24 -9.07 16.61 15.89
C GLY A 24 -7.66 16.62 15.29
N LYS A 25 -7.15 15.47 14.84
CA LYS A 25 -5.85 15.38 14.17
C LYS A 25 -5.95 15.88 12.73
N LYS A 26 -4.85 16.38 12.20
CA LYS A 26 -4.76 16.84 10.80
C LYS A 26 -4.32 15.76 9.83
N ARG A 27 -3.57 14.77 10.31
CA ARG A 27 -3.03 13.66 9.52
C ARG A 27 -3.07 12.35 10.31
N ILE A 28 -3.11 11.24 9.58
CA ILE A 28 -3.06 9.87 10.11
C ILE A 28 -1.87 9.09 9.52
N ASP A 29 -1.52 8.00 10.19
CA ASP A 29 -0.60 6.99 9.69
C ASP A 29 -1.39 5.75 9.25
N PHE A 30 -1.05 5.20 8.09
CA PHE A 30 -1.61 3.95 7.59
C PHE A 30 -0.64 2.79 7.78
N ILE A 31 -1.19 1.67 8.24
CA ILE A 31 -0.58 0.35 8.13
C ILE A 31 -1.55 -0.48 7.29
N ALA A 32 -1.12 -0.92 6.11
CA ALA A 32 -1.97 -1.57 5.14
C ALA A 32 -1.36 -2.89 4.65
N HIS A 33 -2.16 -3.95 4.62
CA HIS A 33 -1.73 -5.25 4.14
C HIS A 33 -2.29 -5.54 2.76
N SER A 34 -1.46 -6.13 1.89
CA SER A 34 -1.89 -6.66 0.59
C SER A 34 -2.66 -5.63 -0.26
N LEU A 35 -3.87 -5.96 -0.71
CA LEU A 35 -4.77 -5.06 -1.44
C LEU A 35 -5.02 -3.73 -0.72
N GLY A 36 -5.02 -3.72 0.61
CA GLY A 36 -5.19 -2.51 1.42
C GLY A 36 -4.19 -1.42 1.06
N GLY A 37 -2.93 -1.78 0.79
CA GLY A 37 -1.92 -0.80 0.40
C GLY A 37 -2.17 -0.18 -0.98
N ILE A 38 -2.80 -0.92 -1.90
CA ILE A 38 -3.21 -0.40 -3.21
C ILE A 38 -4.40 0.57 -3.07
N ILE A 39 -5.36 0.23 -2.22
CA ILE A 39 -6.49 1.11 -1.88
C ILE A 39 -5.97 2.41 -1.24
N SER A 40 -5.09 2.32 -0.25
CA SER A 40 -4.48 3.48 0.40
C SER A 40 -3.69 4.36 -0.58
N ARG A 41 -2.90 3.75 -1.48
CA ARG A 41 -2.20 4.50 -2.54
C ARG A 41 -3.17 5.22 -3.46
N TYR A 42 -4.25 4.57 -3.89
CA TYR A 42 -5.25 5.21 -4.75
C TYR A 42 -5.87 6.42 -4.05
N TYR A 43 -6.22 6.30 -2.77
CA TYR A 43 -6.72 7.41 -1.96
C TYR A 43 -5.72 8.58 -1.88
N ILE A 44 -4.46 8.28 -1.56
CA ILE A 44 -3.39 9.30 -1.43
C ILE A 44 -3.14 10.02 -2.76
N GLN A 45 -3.02 9.26 -3.84
CA GLN A 45 -2.62 9.78 -5.15
C GLN A 45 -3.76 10.47 -5.92
N PHE A 46 -5.00 10.01 -5.77
CA PHE A 46 -6.12 10.47 -6.61
C PHE A 46 -7.28 11.12 -5.87
N LEU A 47 -7.46 10.86 -4.57
CA LEU A 47 -8.65 11.29 -3.82
C LEU A 47 -8.33 12.31 -2.72
N GLY A 48 -7.18 12.99 -2.82
CA GLY A 48 -6.80 14.08 -1.91
C GLY A 48 -6.14 13.61 -0.61
N GLY A 49 -5.84 12.32 -0.45
CA GLY A 49 -5.24 11.78 0.77
C GLY A 49 -3.83 12.31 1.07
N LYS A 50 -3.12 12.90 0.09
CA LYS A 50 -1.77 13.47 0.27
C LYS A 50 -1.65 14.46 1.44
N GLU A 51 -2.68 15.27 1.72
CA GLU A 51 -2.65 16.25 2.82
C GLU A 51 -3.04 15.64 4.18
N LYS A 52 -3.58 14.43 4.17
CA LYS A 52 -4.24 13.77 5.31
C LYS A 52 -3.49 12.53 5.81
N VAL A 53 -2.50 12.07 5.04
CA VAL A 53 -1.66 10.92 5.41
C VAL A 53 -0.24 11.42 5.67
N LYS A 54 0.35 11.00 6.79
CA LYS A 54 1.76 11.26 7.11
C LYS A 54 2.63 10.08 6.67
N ASN A 55 2.31 8.87 7.12
CA ASN A 55 2.99 7.64 6.74
C ASN A 55 2.03 6.65 6.07
N LEU A 56 2.52 5.93 5.05
CA LEU A 56 1.92 4.70 4.54
C LEU A 56 2.94 3.56 4.68
N ILE A 57 2.67 2.67 5.63
CA ILE A 57 3.43 1.44 5.84
C ILE A 57 2.65 0.30 5.19
N THR A 58 3.24 -0.38 4.21
CA THR A 58 2.63 -1.51 3.52
C THR A 58 3.28 -2.83 3.89
N LEU A 59 2.45 -3.88 3.99
CA LEU A 59 2.87 -5.25 4.29
C LEU A 59 2.49 -6.14 3.11
N GLY A 60 3.47 -6.67 2.37
CA GLY A 60 3.22 -7.56 1.22
C GLY A 60 2.25 -6.98 0.17
N THR A 61 2.27 -5.67 -0.06
CA THR A 61 1.34 -5.01 -0.99
C THR A 61 1.82 -5.17 -2.44
N PRO A 62 0.99 -5.59 -3.41
CA PRO A 62 1.41 -5.79 -4.81
C PRO A 62 1.56 -4.45 -5.56
N HIS A 63 2.55 -3.62 -5.20
CA HIS A 63 2.75 -2.29 -5.77
C HIS A 63 2.91 -2.28 -7.29
N ARG A 64 3.44 -3.36 -7.87
CA ARG A 64 3.58 -3.58 -9.32
C ARG A 64 2.61 -4.64 -9.87
N GLY A 65 1.61 -5.03 -9.08
CA GLY A 65 0.69 -6.13 -9.38
C GLY A 65 1.23 -7.50 -8.96
N THR A 66 0.47 -8.55 -9.22
CA THR A 66 0.90 -9.94 -8.98
C THR A 66 0.40 -10.84 -10.10
N THR A 67 1.21 -11.77 -10.60
CA THR A 67 0.77 -12.69 -11.66
C THR A 67 -0.35 -13.62 -11.20
N LEU A 68 -0.49 -13.86 -9.89
CA LEU A 68 -1.64 -14.61 -9.34
C LEU A 68 -2.99 -13.95 -9.59
N SER A 69 -3.01 -12.64 -9.86
CA SER A 69 -4.22 -11.93 -10.25
C SER A 69 -4.91 -12.48 -11.51
N PHE A 70 -4.18 -13.19 -12.37
CA PHE A 70 -4.76 -13.83 -13.56
C PHE A 70 -5.66 -15.02 -13.21
N LEU A 71 -5.48 -15.65 -12.04
CA LEU A 71 -6.32 -16.75 -11.56
C LEU A 71 -7.62 -16.26 -10.89
N GLY A 72 -7.66 -14.98 -10.49
CA GLY A 72 -8.83 -14.37 -9.87
C GLY A 72 -9.83 -13.83 -10.89
N LEU A 73 -11.11 -14.17 -10.73
CA LEU A 73 -12.20 -13.64 -11.57
C LEU A 73 -12.74 -12.29 -11.09
N HIS A 74 -12.46 -11.95 -9.85
CA HIS A 74 -13.05 -10.82 -9.17
C HIS A 74 -12.39 -9.49 -9.59
N GLU A 75 -13.16 -8.39 -9.68
CA GLU A 75 -12.71 -7.11 -10.25
C GLU A 75 -11.47 -6.52 -9.58
N SER A 76 -11.40 -6.54 -8.24
CA SER A 76 -10.23 -6.04 -7.53
C SER A 76 -8.97 -6.86 -7.88
N MET A 77 -9.10 -8.18 -8.03
CA MET A 77 -8.01 -9.04 -8.50
C MET A 77 -7.61 -8.70 -9.93
N ARG A 78 -8.57 -8.54 -10.86
CA ARG A 78 -8.27 -8.14 -12.25
C ARG A 78 -7.54 -6.80 -12.32
N SER A 79 -7.83 -5.89 -11.40
CA SER A 79 -7.15 -4.59 -11.29
C SER A 79 -5.68 -4.72 -10.88
N LEU A 80 -5.30 -5.79 -10.19
CA LEU A 80 -3.92 -6.08 -9.77
C LEU A 80 -3.06 -6.79 -10.83
N ARG A 81 -3.58 -6.97 -12.06
CA ARG A 81 -2.80 -7.55 -13.16
C ARG A 81 -1.58 -6.68 -13.47
N PRO A 82 -0.37 -7.26 -13.47
CA PRO A 82 0.83 -6.56 -13.93
C PRO A 82 0.58 -5.96 -15.31
N THR A 83 1.10 -4.76 -15.54
CA THR A 83 0.95 -3.98 -16.79
C THR A 83 -0.49 -3.71 -17.24
N GLY A 84 -1.50 -4.03 -16.42
CA GLY A 84 -2.90 -3.71 -16.68
C GLY A 84 -3.21 -2.21 -16.55
N ARG A 85 -4.32 -1.77 -17.16
CA ARG A 85 -4.71 -0.34 -17.21
C ARG A 85 -4.72 0.33 -15.83
N PHE A 86 -5.28 -0.34 -14.82
CA PHE A 86 -5.34 0.18 -13.46
C PHE A 86 -3.93 0.32 -12.86
N MET A 87 -3.12 -0.75 -12.89
CA MET A 87 -1.75 -0.71 -12.33
C MET A 87 -0.87 0.31 -13.06
N ASN A 88 -0.99 0.44 -14.38
CA ASN A 88 -0.25 1.45 -15.14
C ASN A 88 -0.66 2.86 -14.72
N LYS A 89 -1.96 3.15 -14.58
CA LYS A 89 -2.46 4.44 -14.08
C LYS A 89 -1.92 4.74 -12.68
N LEU A 90 -2.00 3.78 -11.77
CA LEU A 90 -1.53 3.95 -10.39
C LEU A 90 -0.01 4.17 -10.32
N ASN A 91 0.76 3.48 -11.17
CA ASN A 91 2.22 3.55 -11.16
C ASN A 91 2.79 4.70 -12.01
N SER A 92 2.04 5.25 -12.95
CA SER A 92 2.43 6.47 -13.68
C SER A 92 2.26 7.74 -12.84
N GLU A 93 1.30 7.73 -11.92
CA GLU A 93 1.09 8.84 -11.00
C GLU A 93 2.19 8.89 -9.94
N LYS A 94 2.74 10.08 -9.69
CA LYS A 94 3.88 10.26 -8.80
C LYS A 94 3.44 10.14 -7.35
N LEU A 95 4.31 9.58 -6.49
CA LEU A 95 4.04 9.56 -5.05
C LEU A 95 4.25 10.97 -4.48
N PRO A 96 3.23 11.58 -3.82
CA PRO A 96 3.34 12.91 -3.22
C PRO A 96 4.51 13.04 -2.24
N PRO A 97 5.23 14.19 -2.22
CA PRO A 97 6.45 14.38 -1.43
C PRO A 97 6.19 14.58 0.08
N ASN A 98 4.94 14.80 0.48
CA ASN A 98 4.52 15.07 1.86
C ASN A 98 4.08 13.81 2.62
N VAL A 99 4.21 12.63 1.99
CA VAL A 99 3.88 11.32 2.57
C VAL A 99 5.13 10.45 2.56
N HIS A 100 5.41 9.77 3.68
CA HIS A 100 6.47 8.77 3.76
C HIS A 100 5.89 7.38 3.45
N TYR A 101 6.58 6.63 2.60
CA TYR A 101 6.17 5.30 2.14
C TYR A 101 7.18 4.27 2.61
N THR A 102 6.73 3.31 3.39
CA THR A 102 7.55 2.16 3.80
C THR A 102 6.92 0.88 3.30
N SER A 103 7.59 0.18 2.38
CA SER A 103 7.17 -1.17 2.00
C SER A 103 7.94 -2.21 2.77
N ILE A 104 7.23 -3.05 3.52
CA ILE A 104 7.77 -4.24 4.17
C ILE A 104 7.38 -5.44 3.32
N TRP A 105 8.37 -6.11 2.73
CA TRP A 105 8.18 -7.20 1.77
C TRP A 105 9.03 -8.42 2.14
N SER A 106 8.70 -9.60 1.59
CA SER A 106 9.41 -10.84 1.87
C SER A 106 9.56 -11.68 0.60
N PRO A 107 10.72 -12.30 0.34
CA PRO A 107 10.87 -13.27 -0.75
C PRO A 107 10.03 -14.55 -0.53
N PHE A 108 9.48 -14.77 0.66
CA PHE A 108 8.62 -15.92 1.00
C PHE A 108 7.11 -15.59 0.88
N ASP A 109 6.77 -14.44 0.32
CA ASP A 109 5.39 -14.07 0.01
C ASP A 109 4.95 -14.67 -1.33
N PHE A 110 4.35 -15.85 -1.29
CA PHE A 110 3.85 -16.54 -2.49
C PHE A 110 2.51 -16.00 -3.02
N MET A 111 1.92 -14.96 -2.42
CA MET A 111 0.73 -14.30 -2.97
C MET A 111 1.11 -13.14 -3.91
N ILE A 112 2.30 -12.60 -3.75
CA ILE A 112 2.84 -11.53 -4.58
C ILE A 112 3.92 -12.13 -5.47
N LEU A 113 3.60 -12.36 -6.74
CA LEU A 113 4.51 -13.00 -7.68
C LEU A 113 4.82 -12.08 -8.87
N PRO A 114 6.11 -11.83 -9.17
CA PRO A 114 7.28 -12.08 -8.30
C PRO A 114 7.24 -11.23 -7.00
N PRO A 115 7.88 -11.65 -5.88
CA PRO A 115 7.77 -10.97 -4.58
C PRO A 115 8.33 -9.55 -4.59
N GLU A 116 9.27 -9.24 -5.47
CA GLU A 116 9.82 -7.90 -5.70
C GLU A 116 8.76 -6.92 -6.23
N ASN A 117 7.60 -7.41 -6.69
CA ASN A 117 6.48 -6.53 -7.01
C ASN A 117 5.89 -5.84 -5.78
N ALA A 118 6.25 -6.27 -4.57
CA ALA A 118 5.98 -5.55 -3.34
C ALA A 118 6.96 -4.41 -3.05
N ILE A 119 8.04 -4.26 -3.82
CA ILE A 119 8.96 -3.13 -3.67
C ILE A 119 8.35 -1.89 -4.35
N LEU A 120 8.29 -0.78 -3.63
CA LEU A 120 7.98 0.54 -4.17
C LEU A 120 9.22 1.12 -4.86
N SER A 121 9.07 1.55 -6.11
CA SER A 121 10.16 2.17 -6.84
C SER A 121 10.42 3.61 -6.34
N PRO A 122 11.61 3.93 -5.80
CA PRO A 122 11.90 5.28 -5.31
C PRO A 122 11.78 6.36 -6.40
N SER A 123 12.02 6.02 -7.67
CA SER A 123 11.87 6.94 -8.80
C SER A 123 10.41 7.30 -9.12
N GLN A 124 9.44 6.57 -8.55
CA GLN A 124 8.03 6.95 -8.61
C GLN A 124 7.72 8.14 -7.70
N ALA A 125 8.50 8.36 -6.64
CA ALA A 125 8.24 9.49 -5.74
C ALA A 125 8.73 10.82 -6.32
N ILE A 126 8.01 11.89 -6.00
CA ILE A 126 8.47 13.26 -6.25
C ILE A 126 9.75 13.52 -5.45
N ASN A 127 9.79 13.04 -4.21
CA ASN A 127 10.99 13.01 -3.38
C ASN A 127 11.40 11.56 -3.08
N PRO A 128 12.45 11.01 -3.71
CA PRO A 128 12.89 9.63 -3.49
C PRO A 128 13.23 9.28 -2.04
N THR A 129 13.63 10.25 -1.22
CA THR A 129 13.97 10.01 0.20
C THR A 129 12.74 9.69 1.06
N THR A 130 11.53 9.89 0.53
CA THR A 130 10.28 9.51 1.20
C THR A 130 9.95 8.03 1.06
N VAL A 131 10.69 7.27 0.24
CA VAL A 131 10.42 5.85 -0.01
C VAL A 131 11.49 4.99 0.65
N MET A 132 11.06 4.07 1.50
CA MET A 132 11.88 3.05 2.13
C MET A 132 11.32 1.66 1.82
N ASN A 133 12.19 0.70 1.49
CA ASN A 133 11.81 -0.69 1.32
C ASN A 133 12.60 -1.53 2.33
N ILE A 134 11.90 -2.33 3.13
CA ILE A 134 12.46 -3.19 4.16
C ILE A 134 12.12 -4.63 3.78
N GLU A 135 13.16 -5.43 3.53
CA GLU A 135 12.99 -6.86 3.39
C GLU A 135 12.88 -7.52 4.77
N THR A 136 11.92 -8.42 4.94
CA THR A 136 11.84 -9.30 6.11
C THR A 136 11.98 -10.76 5.67
N PRO A 137 13.00 -11.49 6.16
CA PRO A 137 13.20 -12.88 5.78
C PRO A 137 12.14 -13.78 6.43
N ILE A 138 11.68 -14.81 5.70
CA ILE A 138 10.83 -15.90 6.20
C ILE A 138 9.47 -15.40 6.75
N VAL A 139 8.73 -14.63 5.96
CA VAL A 139 7.35 -14.24 6.29
C VAL A 139 6.44 -14.53 5.10
N SER A 140 5.43 -15.37 5.31
CA SER A 140 4.39 -15.61 4.30
C SER A 140 3.43 -14.42 4.23
N HIS A 141 2.60 -14.37 3.18
CA HIS A 141 1.65 -13.27 2.98
C HIS A 141 0.76 -12.98 4.20
N GLY A 142 0.17 -14.00 4.81
CA GLY A 142 -0.60 -13.85 6.05
C GLY A 142 0.28 -13.67 7.29
N GLY A 143 1.51 -14.18 7.24
CA GLY A 143 2.49 -14.10 8.32
C GLY A 143 2.84 -12.67 8.73
N PHE A 144 2.77 -11.70 7.81
CA PHE A 144 3.01 -10.28 8.14
C PHE A 144 2.12 -9.76 9.27
N LEU A 145 0.89 -10.27 9.40
CA LEU A 145 -0.08 -9.78 10.39
C LEU A 145 0.16 -10.34 11.80
N VAL A 146 0.92 -11.44 11.91
CA VAL A 146 1.14 -12.16 13.18
C VAL A 146 2.62 -12.22 13.59
N SER A 147 3.52 -11.81 12.69
CA SER A 147 4.96 -11.82 12.93
C SER A 147 5.36 -10.73 13.93
N LYS A 148 5.98 -11.16 15.03
CA LYS A 148 6.61 -10.25 16.01
C LYS A 148 7.68 -9.36 15.38
N ASN A 149 8.40 -9.88 14.39
CA ASN A 149 9.43 -9.10 13.69
C ASN A 149 8.77 -8.01 12.84
N THR A 150 7.70 -8.35 12.10
CA THR A 150 6.95 -7.35 11.33
C THR A 150 6.39 -6.26 12.24
N PHE A 151 5.81 -6.63 13.39
CA PHE A 151 5.34 -5.65 14.37
C PHE A 151 6.46 -4.72 14.87
N LYS A 152 7.62 -5.26 15.26
CA LYS A 152 8.77 -4.46 15.69
C LYS A 152 9.24 -3.51 14.59
N THR A 153 9.30 -3.97 13.35
CA THR A 153 9.67 -3.11 12.21
C THR A 153 8.68 -1.97 12.03
N ILE A 154 7.37 -2.24 12.09
CA ILE A 154 6.33 -1.19 12.01
C ILE A 154 6.53 -0.15 13.12
N MET A 155 6.73 -0.60 14.36
CA MET A 155 6.91 0.31 15.50
C MET A 155 8.14 1.19 15.35
N ASN A 156 9.26 0.64 14.87
CA ASN A 156 10.48 1.41 14.61
C ASN A 156 10.24 2.50 13.55
N VAL A 157 9.48 2.18 12.49
CA VAL A 157 9.15 3.13 11.41
C VAL A 157 8.21 4.24 11.90
N LEU A 158 7.26 3.94 12.78
CA LEU A 158 6.35 4.96 13.33
C LEU A 158 7.05 5.92 14.31
N GLN A 159 8.17 5.51 14.89
CA GLN A 159 8.94 6.27 15.87
C GLN A 159 10.07 7.10 15.24
N SER A 160 10.43 6.87 13.97
CA SER A 160 11.39 7.67 13.20
C SER A 160 10.77 8.93 12.62
#